data_AF-D2U2X6-F1
#
_entry.id   AF-D2U2X6-F1
#
_cell.length_a   1.000
_cell.length_b   1.000
_cell.length_c   1.000
_cell.angle_alpha   90.00
_cell.angle_beta   90.00
_cell.angle_gamma   90.00
#
_symmetry.space_group_name_H-M   'P 1'
#
loop_
_entity.id
_entity.type
_entity.pdbx_description
1 polymer ?
#
loop_
_entity_poly.entity_id
_entity_poly.type
_entity_poly.pdbx_seq_one_letter_code
_entity_poly.pdbx_strand_id
1 'polypeptide(L)'
;MFVFVYSLSLLKSTGCYRPKGDLYGKEKSGNQPACNYRGQYHDCGGGGEAIAYPEKNAANSAQQEVMARFGDGLPYERERIVHEARFYMAQSAEAMLEAGKRLIILKENEPHGEFVNIVTSQLGLAERTAQIMMKASLKYLSPQLGGKAQTFAALGKAKLYELMLEDDEDLAELAEGGTIAGLTLDEVDRMSVRELRAALRKDEAALKRSQQLVAEKEKQLQQLSQQLTGKTSTATTSNEQASLDTQQWVTLTLEGVGDRLKSERLRLGLSQEIFAERCGVKKLTQYNYEKSERHPDAGYLIAAKALGVDLNYVMTGERHDEASALDVVRDEEEAEVLTAFRHIPGETREVAKRTLTAMAEKKATRHRA
;
A
#
# COMPACT_ATOMS: atom_id res chain seq x y z
N MET A 1 45.69 -41.76 -3.43
CA MET A 1 46.06 -42.28 -2.09
C MET A 1 46.39 -41.09 -1.20
N PHE A 2 45.40 -40.54 -0.49
CA PHE A 2 45.60 -39.88 0.80
C PHE A 2 44.22 -39.80 1.46
N VAL A 3 44.13 -40.48 2.60
CA VAL A 3 42.93 -40.77 3.37
C VAL A 3 42.84 -39.72 4.48
N PHE A 4 41.68 -39.08 4.65
CA PHE A 4 41.37 -38.38 5.90
C PHE A 4 40.14 -39.03 6.53
N VAL A 5 40.43 -39.88 7.51
CA VAL A 5 39.48 -40.43 8.49
C VAL A 5 39.21 -39.33 9.51
N TYR A 6 37.94 -39.01 9.75
CA TYR A 6 37.53 -38.46 11.04
C TYR A 6 36.43 -39.34 11.63
N SER A 7 36.79 -40.00 12.72
CA SER A 7 35.95 -40.82 13.59
C SER A 7 34.76 -40.02 14.13
N LEU A 8 33.55 -40.53 13.93
CA LEU A 8 32.39 -40.21 14.75
C LEU A 8 32.07 -41.43 15.62
N SER A 9 32.47 -41.39 16.88
CA SER A 9 31.97 -42.30 17.93
C SER A 9 31.12 -41.50 18.90
N LEU A 10 29.84 -41.88 18.94
CA LEU A 10 28.88 -41.81 20.04
C LEU A 10 29.28 -41.04 21.31
N LEU A 11 28.51 -40.01 21.66
CA LEU A 11 28.06 -39.80 23.03
C LEU A 11 26.56 -39.48 23.06
N LYS A 12 25.81 -40.38 23.70
CA LYS A 12 24.48 -40.14 24.25
C LYS A 12 24.58 -38.98 25.26
N SER A 13 23.72 -38.00 25.16
CA SER A 13 23.16 -37.35 26.36
C SER A 13 21.85 -36.67 26.04
N THR A 14 20.80 -37.18 26.67
CA THR A 14 19.50 -36.54 26.86
C THR A 14 19.67 -35.15 27.46
N GLY A 15 19.16 -34.13 26.79
CA GLY A 15 19.12 -32.76 27.29
C GLY A 15 17.76 -32.11 27.00
N CYS A 16 16.70 -32.63 27.64
CA CYS A 16 15.45 -31.88 27.77
C CYS A 16 15.73 -30.67 28.66
N TYR A 17 15.70 -29.48 28.06
CA TYR A 17 15.84 -28.22 28.78
C TYR A 17 14.53 -27.95 29.54
N ARG A 18 14.50 -28.31 30.84
CA ARG A 18 13.48 -27.85 31.79
C ARG A 18 13.79 -26.41 32.19
N PRO A 19 12.87 -25.44 32.04
CA PRO A 19 12.97 -24.22 32.83
C PRO A 19 12.63 -24.57 34.29
N LYS A 20 13.56 -24.27 35.19
CA LYS A 20 13.41 -24.42 36.63
C LYS A 20 12.30 -23.49 37.11
N GLY A 21 11.31 -24.04 37.80
CA GLY A 21 10.48 -23.28 38.74
C GLY A 21 11.34 -22.93 39.95
N ASP A 22 11.31 -21.65 40.33
CA ASP A 22 11.26 -21.18 41.71
C ASP A 22 11.15 -19.66 41.68
N LEU A 23 10.00 -19.16 42.16
CA LEU A 23 9.86 -18.08 43.15
C LEU A 23 8.51 -17.39 42.95
N TYR A 24 7.44 -17.93 43.55
CA TYR A 24 6.31 -17.12 43.97
C TYR A 24 5.98 -17.43 45.42
N GLY A 25 6.47 -16.57 46.29
CA GLY A 25 6.08 -16.46 47.68
C GLY A 25 6.29 -15.01 48.11
N LYS A 26 5.23 -14.20 47.98
CA LYS A 26 4.74 -13.23 48.98
C LYS A 26 3.68 -12.32 48.38
N GLU A 27 2.51 -12.36 49.02
CA GLU A 27 1.46 -11.34 48.96
C GLU A 27 2.04 -9.94 49.26
N LYS A 28 1.55 -8.91 48.57
CA LYS A 28 0.77 -7.80 49.16
C LYS A 28 0.43 -6.70 48.14
N SER A 29 -0.87 -6.37 48.12
CA SER A 29 -1.51 -5.06 47.92
C SER A 29 -0.88 -4.05 46.96
N GLY A 30 -1.61 -3.69 45.90
CA GLY A 30 -1.29 -2.52 45.08
C GLY A 30 -2.21 -2.31 43.88
N ASN A 31 -3.39 -1.74 44.15
CA ASN A 31 -4.21 -0.87 43.30
C ASN A 31 -3.72 -0.56 41.86
N GLN A 32 -4.49 -0.98 40.83
CA GLN A 32 -4.84 -0.30 39.54
C GLN A 32 -5.09 -1.29 38.37
N PRO A 33 -5.80 -0.91 37.29
CA PRO A 33 -7.24 -0.67 37.22
C PRO A 33 -7.94 -1.69 36.30
N ALA A 34 -9.26 -1.81 36.47
CA ALA A 34 -10.12 -2.66 35.66
C ALA A 34 -10.20 -2.17 34.20
N CYS A 35 -9.77 -2.99 33.24
CA CYS A 35 -10.18 -2.85 31.84
C CYS A 35 -11.61 -3.38 31.69
N ASN A 36 -12.57 -2.45 31.71
CA ASN A 36 -13.99 -2.72 31.51
C ASN A 36 -14.31 -2.71 30.00
N TYR A 37 -14.30 -3.88 29.34
CA TYR A 37 -14.82 -4.01 27.98
C TYR A 37 -16.32 -4.31 28.03
N ARG A 38 -17.12 -3.24 28.08
CA ARG A 38 -18.57 -3.27 27.94
C ARG A 38 -18.92 -3.30 26.46
N GLY A 39 -18.93 -4.49 25.85
CA GLY A 39 -19.45 -4.71 24.50
C GLY A 39 -20.97 -4.88 24.55
N GLN A 40 -21.71 -3.80 24.32
CA GLN A 40 -23.14 -3.84 24.00
C GLN A 40 -23.32 -4.52 22.63
N TYR A 41 -23.87 -5.73 22.62
CA TYR A 41 -24.38 -6.33 21.40
C TYR A 41 -25.70 -5.65 21.04
N HIS A 42 -25.73 -4.93 19.93
CA HIS A 42 -26.97 -4.48 19.32
C HIS A 42 -27.75 -5.69 18.82
N ASP A 43 -28.98 -5.76 19.31
CA ASP A 43 -29.97 -6.79 19.09
C ASP A 43 -30.49 -6.75 17.65
N CYS A 44 -30.09 -7.72 16.83
CA CYS A 44 -30.69 -7.97 15.52
C CYS A 44 -31.66 -9.13 15.68
N GLY A 45 -32.93 -8.79 15.90
CA GLY A 45 -34.03 -9.74 16.01
C GLY A 45 -34.20 -10.59 14.74
N GLY A 46 -33.94 -11.88 14.87
CA GLY A 46 -34.28 -12.92 13.91
C GLY A 46 -34.49 -14.21 14.68
N GLY A 47 -35.72 -14.70 14.71
CA GLY A 47 -36.14 -15.88 15.49
C GLY A 47 -35.48 -17.18 15.05
N GLY A 48 -34.24 -17.39 15.49
CA GLY A 48 -33.58 -18.69 15.50
C GLY A 48 -33.69 -19.29 16.90
N GLU A 49 -34.31 -20.46 17.02
CA GLU A 49 -34.19 -21.29 18.21
C GLU A 49 -32.71 -21.38 18.61
N ALA A 50 -32.40 -20.91 19.82
CA ALA A 50 -31.07 -21.02 20.38
C ALA A 50 -30.70 -22.50 20.45
N ILE A 51 -29.82 -22.95 19.56
CA ILE A 51 -29.22 -24.29 19.65
C ILE A 51 -28.41 -24.28 20.95
N ALA A 52 -29.00 -24.84 22.01
CA ALA A 52 -28.33 -24.99 23.29
C ALA A 52 -27.15 -25.95 23.08
N TYR A 53 -25.93 -25.41 23.02
CA TYR A 53 -24.73 -26.23 23.08
C TYR A 53 -24.68 -26.91 24.45
N PRO A 54 -24.50 -28.25 24.53
CA PRO A 54 -24.52 -28.95 25.79
C PRO A 54 -23.42 -28.39 26.71
N GLU A 55 -23.80 -27.97 27.92
CA GLU A 55 -22.86 -27.57 28.96
C GLU A 55 -21.91 -28.75 29.22
N LYS A 56 -20.61 -28.56 28.94
CA LYS A 56 -19.57 -29.55 29.24
C LYS A 56 -19.39 -29.62 30.75
N ASN A 57 -20.20 -30.44 31.42
CA ASN A 57 -20.12 -30.65 32.86
C ASN A 57 -18.79 -31.35 33.25
N ALA A 58 -18.30 -31.01 34.45
CA ALA A 58 -17.00 -31.36 35.03
C ALA A 58 -16.70 -32.87 35.23
N ALA A 59 -17.53 -33.76 34.68
CA ALA A 59 -17.43 -35.22 34.80
C ALA A 59 -17.23 -35.92 33.44
N ASN A 60 -16.63 -35.25 32.46
CA ASN A 60 -16.39 -35.84 31.16
C ASN A 60 -15.09 -36.68 31.20
N SER A 61 -15.20 -37.99 31.45
CA SER A 61 -14.03 -38.89 31.55
C SER A 61 -13.11 -38.78 30.33
N ALA A 62 -13.70 -38.59 29.15
CA ALA A 62 -12.96 -38.37 27.91
C ALA A 62 -12.12 -37.09 27.93
N GLN A 63 -12.61 -36.00 28.52
CA GLN A 63 -11.83 -34.78 28.68
C GLN A 63 -10.68 -34.99 29.67
N GLN A 64 -10.94 -35.68 30.78
CA GLN A 64 -9.92 -35.99 31.78
C GLN A 64 -8.83 -36.90 31.20
N GLU A 65 -9.19 -37.92 30.42
CA GLU A 65 -8.24 -38.79 29.71
C GLU A 65 -7.39 -38.01 28.68
N VAL A 66 -8.00 -37.12 27.91
CA VAL A 66 -7.27 -36.26 26.96
C VAL A 66 -6.31 -35.33 27.69
N MET A 67 -6.75 -34.68 28.77
CA MET A 67 -5.90 -33.81 29.58
C MET A 67 -4.80 -34.58 30.31
N ALA A 68 -5.05 -35.81 30.75
CA ALA A 68 -4.02 -36.66 31.34
C ALA A 68 -2.94 -37.07 30.33
N ARG A 69 -3.30 -37.21 29.04
CA ARG A 69 -2.36 -37.60 27.97
C ARG A 69 -1.63 -36.42 27.33
N PHE A 70 -2.32 -35.30 27.11
CA PHE A 70 -1.83 -34.16 26.30
C PHE A 70 -1.84 -32.82 27.04
N GLY A 71 -2.33 -32.77 28.28
CA GLY A 71 -2.50 -31.53 29.03
C GLY A 71 -1.30 -31.13 29.88
N ASP A 72 -0.21 -31.90 29.83
CA ASP A 72 1.04 -31.67 30.59
C ASP A 72 0.83 -31.46 32.10
N GLY A 73 -0.22 -32.07 32.66
CA GLY A 73 -0.57 -31.95 34.08
C GLY A 73 -1.23 -30.62 34.47
N LEU A 74 -1.54 -29.75 33.50
CA LEU A 74 -2.24 -28.49 33.72
C LEU A 74 -3.75 -28.64 33.51
N PRO A 75 -4.58 -27.85 34.22
CA PRO A 75 -6.02 -27.83 33.97
C PRO A 75 -6.32 -27.29 32.56
N TYR A 76 -7.49 -27.64 32.04
CA TYR A 76 -7.94 -27.13 30.75
C TYR A 76 -8.23 -25.64 30.87
N GLU A 77 -7.50 -24.86 30.08
CA GLU A 77 -7.72 -23.43 29.93
C GLU A 77 -7.72 -23.12 28.44
N ARG A 78 -8.86 -22.64 27.93
CA ARG A 78 -9.07 -22.46 26.49
C ARG A 78 -8.03 -21.55 25.87
N GLU A 79 -7.75 -20.42 26.51
CA GLU A 79 -6.83 -19.41 25.99
C GLU A 79 -5.41 -19.96 25.90
N ARG A 80 -4.92 -20.61 26.96
CA ARG A 80 -3.60 -21.27 26.97
C ARG A 80 -3.43 -22.25 25.82
N ILE A 81 -4.37 -23.19 25.65
CA ILE A 81 -4.29 -24.21 24.59
C ILE A 81 -4.34 -23.57 23.19
N VAL A 82 -5.13 -22.51 23.00
CA VAL A 82 -5.16 -21.77 21.73
C VAL A 82 -3.82 -21.07 21.46
N HIS A 83 -3.22 -20.45 22.47
CA HIS A 83 -1.91 -19.81 22.34
C HIS A 83 -0.79 -20.81 22.05
N GLU A 84 -0.75 -21.96 22.75
CA GLU A 84 0.21 -23.04 22.49
C GLU A 84 0.05 -23.59 21.06
N ALA A 85 -1.19 -23.83 20.60
CA ALA A 85 -1.45 -24.27 19.24
C ALA A 85 -0.98 -23.24 18.20
N ARG A 86 -1.27 -21.94 18.42
CA ARG A 86 -0.80 -20.86 17.55
C ARG A 86 0.72 -20.78 17.49
N PHE A 87 1.39 -20.94 18.63
CA PHE A 87 2.85 -20.97 18.70
C PHE A 87 3.45 -22.07 17.82
N TYR A 88 2.97 -23.31 17.95
CA TYR A 88 3.46 -24.41 17.11
C TYR A 88 3.09 -24.24 15.63
N MET A 89 1.94 -23.62 15.33
CA MET A 89 1.57 -23.30 13.95
C MET A 89 2.53 -22.28 13.32
N ALA A 90 2.95 -21.24 14.06
CA ALA A 90 3.94 -20.26 13.60
C ALA A 90 5.32 -20.90 13.41
N GLN A 91 5.77 -21.70 14.39
CA GLN A 91 7.03 -22.45 14.28
C GLN A 91 7.03 -23.39 13.07
N SER A 92 5.90 -24.04 12.79
CA SER A 92 5.77 -24.92 11.61
C SER A 92 5.89 -24.16 10.30
N ALA A 93 5.48 -22.90 10.26
CA ALA A 93 5.59 -22.06 9.07
C ALA A 93 7.04 -21.63 8.82
N GLU A 94 7.76 -21.25 9.87
CA GLU A 94 9.19 -20.91 9.78
C GLU A 94 10.04 -22.12 9.33
N ALA A 95 9.84 -23.27 9.96
CA ALA A 95 10.53 -24.51 9.58
C ALA A 95 10.28 -24.90 8.11
N MET A 96 9.11 -24.59 7.60
CA MET A 96 8.73 -24.85 6.21
C MET A 96 9.45 -23.94 5.21
N LEU A 97 9.62 -22.65 5.53
CA LEU A 97 10.41 -21.73 4.72
C LEU A 97 11.89 -22.15 4.72
N GLU A 98 12.41 -22.55 5.88
CA GLU A 98 13.77 -23.10 5.95
C GLU A 98 13.92 -24.38 5.12
N ALA A 99 12.93 -25.28 5.14
CA ALA A 99 12.90 -26.46 4.30
C ALA A 99 12.84 -26.11 2.81
N GLY A 100 12.04 -25.12 2.42
CA GLY A 100 11.96 -24.64 1.05
C GLY A 100 13.29 -24.09 0.52
N LYS A 101 14.09 -23.41 1.37
CA LYS A 101 15.47 -23.03 1.01
C LYS A 101 16.34 -24.25 0.66
N ARG A 102 16.21 -25.36 1.39
CA ARG A 102 16.99 -26.59 1.13
C ARG A 102 16.50 -27.30 -0.12
N LEU A 103 15.19 -27.26 -0.38
CA LEU A 103 14.61 -27.78 -1.63
C LEU A 103 15.12 -27.01 -2.86
N ILE A 104 15.29 -25.69 -2.77
CA ILE A 104 15.90 -24.89 -3.85
C ILE A 104 17.35 -25.35 -4.08
N ILE A 105 18.14 -25.48 -3.01
CA ILE A 105 19.52 -25.98 -3.10
C ILE A 105 19.56 -27.35 -3.77
N LEU A 106 18.71 -28.30 -3.34
CA LEU A 106 18.62 -29.63 -3.96
C LEU A 106 18.24 -29.55 -5.44
N LYS A 107 17.28 -28.71 -5.80
CA LYS A 107 16.82 -28.55 -7.18
C LYS A 107 17.92 -28.03 -8.12
N GLU A 108 18.79 -27.15 -7.64
CA GLU A 108 19.91 -26.61 -8.43
C GLU A 108 21.08 -27.60 -8.56
N ASN A 109 21.25 -28.52 -7.62
CA ASN A 109 22.39 -29.44 -7.59
C ASN A 109 22.07 -30.84 -8.15
N GLU A 110 20.79 -31.20 -8.25
CA GLU A 110 20.36 -32.53 -8.69
C GLU A 110 19.63 -32.47 -10.04
N PRO A 111 19.81 -33.49 -10.92
CA PRO A 111 19.01 -33.58 -12.13
C PRO A 111 17.53 -33.76 -11.77
N HIS A 112 16.63 -33.23 -12.62
CA HIS A 112 15.20 -33.16 -12.32
C HIS A 112 14.57 -34.49 -11.85
N GLY A 113 14.96 -35.61 -12.46
CA GLY A 113 14.46 -36.94 -12.07
C GLY A 113 14.87 -37.35 -10.65
N GLU A 114 16.12 -37.11 -10.27
CA GLU A 114 16.59 -37.42 -8.91
C GLU A 114 16.03 -36.45 -7.88
N PHE A 115 15.88 -35.17 -8.22
CA PHE A 115 15.20 -34.21 -7.36
C PHE A 115 13.77 -34.69 -7.01
N VAL A 116 13.00 -35.14 -8.01
CA VAL A 116 11.65 -35.67 -7.79
C VAL A 116 11.68 -36.92 -6.91
N ASN A 117 12.64 -37.83 -7.11
CA ASN A 117 12.82 -39.01 -6.28
C ASN A 117 13.16 -38.65 -4.81
N ILE A 118 14.08 -37.71 -4.59
CA ILE A 118 14.43 -37.23 -3.25
C ILE A 118 13.20 -36.63 -2.56
N VAL A 119 12.46 -35.77 -3.25
CA VAL A 119 11.26 -35.11 -2.70
C VAL A 119 10.18 -36.13 -2.34
N THR A 120 9.92 -37.10 -3.20
CA THR A 120 8.81 -38.05 -3.01
C THR A 120 9.17 -39.22 -2.12
N SER A 121 10.32 -39.86 -2.34
CA SER A 121 10.72 -41.10 -1.67
C SER A 121 11.46 -40.86 -0.35
N GLN A 122 12.32 -39.84 -0.27
CA GLN A 122 13.15 -39.61 0.92
C GLN A 122 12.51 -38.60 1.88
N LEU A 123 11.95 -37.50 1.34
CA LEU A 123 11.31 -36.45 2.14
C LEU A 123 9.80 -36.70 2.35
N GLY A 124 9.18 -37.60 1.59
CA GLY A 124 7.76 -37.93 1.72
C GLY A 124 6.83 -36.77 1.35
N LEU A 125 7.30 -35.83 0.52
CA LEU A 125 6.55 -34.65 0.11
C LEU A 125 5.94 -34.84 -1.27
N ALA A 126 4.69 -34.40 -1.44
CA ALA A 126 4.12 -34.25 -2.78
C ALA A 126 4.86 -33.13 -3.52
N GLU A 127 5.13 -33.33 -4.81
CA GLU A 127 5.88 -32.37 -5.64
C GLU A 127 5.28 -30.95 -5.56
N ARG A 128 3.95 -30.84 -5.65
CA ARG A 128 3.24 -29.57 -5.51
C ARG A 128 3.52 -28.87 -4.18
N THR A 129 3.64 -29.62 -3.09
CA THR A 129 3.97 -29.06 -1.77
C THR A 129 5.40 -28.54 -1.75
N ALA A 130 6.35 -29.29 -2.30
CA ALA A 130 7.74 -28.85 -2.43
C ALA A 130 7.84 -27.58 -3.30
N GLN A 131 7.13 -27.52 -4.42
CA GLN A 131 7.07 -26.34 -5.28
C GLN A 131 6.52 -25.11 -4.54
N ILE A 132 5.44 -25.28 -3.77
CA ILE A 132 4.87 -24.19 -2.95
C ILE A 132 5.89 -23.72 -1.90
N MET A 133 6.55 -24.64 -1.18
CA MET A 133 7.57 -24.30 -0.19
C MET A 133 8.76 -23.53 -0.81
N MET A 134 9.24 -23.97 -1.98
CA MET A 134 10.32 -23.27 -2.70
C MET A 134 9.89 -21.87 -3.14
N LYS A 135 8.70 -21.72 -3.73
CA LYS A 135 8.17 -20.41 -4.16
C LYS A 135 8.02 -19.45 -2.97
N ALA A 136 7.42 -19.93 -1.88
CA ALA A 136 7.29 -19.20 -0.63
C ALA A 136 8.66 -18.73 -0.09
N SER A 137 9.66 -19.62 -0.14
CA SER A 137 11.01 -19.31 0.34
C SER A 137 11.75 -18.30 -0.54
N LEU A 138 11.60 -18.38 -1.87
CA LEU A 138 12.18 -17.42 -2.81
C LEU A 138 11.65 -16.01 -2.58
N LYS A 139 10.33 -15.86 -2.41
CA LYS A 139 9.70 -14.55 -2.11
C LYS A 139 10.24 -13.94 -0.81
N TYR A 140 10.57 -14.76 0.16
CA TYR A 140 11.13 -14.33 1.44
C TYR A 140 12.61 -13.96 1.42
N LEU A 141 13.34 -14.42 0.41
CA LEU A 141 14.70 -13.97 0.13
C LEU A 141 14.70 -12.59 -0.57
N SER A 142 13.54 -12.09 -1.02
CA SER A 142 13.46 -10.75 -1.60
C SER A 142 13.80 -9.67 -0.56
N PRO A 143 14.52 -8.61 -0.96
CA PRO A 143 14.82 -7.48 -0.07
C PRO A 143 13.56 -6.81 0.50
N GLN A 144 12.42 -6.87 -0.22
CA GLN A 144 11.17 -6.25 0.21
C GLN A 144 10.48 -7.02 1.36
N LEU A 145 10.60 -8.35 1.42
CA LEU A 145 9.87 -9.20 2.37
C LEU A 145 10.73 -9.83 3.47
N GLY A 146 12.06 -9.78 3.36
CA GLY A 146 12.97 -10.45 4.30
C GLY A 146 12.80 -10.06 5.78
N GLY A 147 12.38 -8.81 6.07
CA GLY A 147 12.07 -8.36 7.44
C GLY A 147 10.62 -8.63 7.89
N LYS A 148 9.73 -8.99 6.96
CA LYS A 148 8.27 -9.05 7.15
C LYS A 148 7.70 -10.46 7.26
N ALA A 149 8.51 -11.48 7.03
CA ALA A 149 8.98 -12.12 8.24
C ALA A 149 7.95 -12.73 9.22
N GLN A 150 8.22 -12.39 10.46
CA GLN A 150 7.44 -12.79 11.60
C GLN A 150 5.99 -12.28 11.53
N THR A 151 5.69 -11.23 10.75
CA THR A 151 4.35 -10.68 10.57
C THR A 151 3.37 -11.72 10.01
N PHE A 152 3.80 -12.50 9.02
CA PHE A 152 2.93 -13.51 8.40
C PHE A 152 2.94 -14.86 9.13
N ALA A 153 4.00 -15.15 9.90
CA ALA A 153 4.12 -16.41 10.63
C ALA A 153 2.97 -16.60 11.64
N ALA A 154 2.45 -15.50 12.21
CA ALA A 154 1.33 -15.51 13.17
C ALA A 154 -0.01 -15.96 12.57
N LEU A 155 -0.23 -15.79 11.26
CA LEU A 155 -1.48 -16.15 10.56
C LEU A 155 -1.67 -17.66 10.38
N GLY A 156 -0.61 -18.43 10.68
CA GLY A 156 -0.57 -19.88 10.54
C GLY A 156 -0.32 -20.36 9.11
N LYS A 157 0.25 -21.57 9.03
CA LYS A 157 0.71 -22.25 7.79
C LYS A 157 -0.25 -22.16 6.60
N ALA A 158 -1.55 -22.38 6.83
CA ALA A 158 -2.51 -22.51 5.75
C ALA A 158 -2.87 -21.17 5.09
N LYS A 159 -2.90 -20.07 5.84
CA LYS A 159 -3.11 -18.73 5.29
C LYS A 159 -1.84 -18.20 4.64
N LEU A 160 -0.70 -18.50 5.26
CA LEU A 160 0.61 -18.17 4.71
C LEU A 160 0.80 -18.77 3.32
N TYR A 161 0.34 -20.00 3.06
CA TYR A 161 0.39 -20.56 1.70
C TYR A 161 -0.39 -19.78 0.66
N GLU A 162 -1.58 -19.29 1.00
CA GLU A 162 -2.42 -18.55 0.06
C GLU A 162 -1.86 -17.17 -0.20
N LEU A 163 -1.49 -16.46 0.88
CA LEU A 163 -0.88 -15.15 0.79
C LEU A 163 0.41 -15.21 -0.02
N MET A 164 1.23 -16.24 0.16
CA MET A 164 2.49 -16.37 -0.58
C MET A 164 2.34 -16.69 -2.07
N LEU A 165 1.12 -16.94 -2.57
CA LEU A 165 0.87 -17.00 -4.01
C LEU A 165 0.70 -15.61 -4.63
N GLU A 166 0.31 -14.60 -3.83
CA GLU A 166 0.08 -13.21 -4.26
C GLU A 166 1.38 -12.43 -4.48
N ASP A 167 1.32 -11.32 -5.22
CA ASP A 167 2.51 -10.57 -5.64
C ASP A 167 3.30 -9.96 -4.47
N ASP A 168 4.62 -9.83 -4.65
CA ASP A 168 5.54 -9.38 -3.59
C ASP A 168 5.24 -7.94 -3.14
N GLU A 169 4.70 -7.12 -4.04
CA GLU A 169 4.26 -5.74 -3.77
C GLU A 169 3.02 -5.72 -2.86
N ASP A 170 1.98 -6.50 -3.19
CA ASP A 170 0.76 -6.63 -2.38
C ASP A 170 1.05 -7.20 -0.98
N LEU A 171 1.96 -8.17 -0.90
CA LEU A 171 2.43 -8.73 0.37
C LEU A 171 3.21 -7.71 1.20
N ALA A 172 4.08 -6.93 0.57
CA ALA A 172 4.83 -5.89 1.26
C ALA A 172 3.90 -4.80 1.82
N GLU A 173 2.87 -4.42 1.05
CA GLU A 173 1.83 -3.48 1.46
C GLU A 173 1.02 -4.01 2.65
N LEU A 174 0.55 -5.26 2.58
CA LEU A 174 -0.21 -5.89 3.67
C LEU A 174 0.59 -5.93 4.99
N ALA A 175 1.89 -6.23 4.94
CA ALA A 175 2.74 -6.24 6.14
C ALA A 175 3.05 -4.84 6.69
N GLU A 176 2.91 -3.78 5.90
CA GLU A 176 2.99 -2.39 6.36
C GLU A 176 1.66 -1.84 6.91
N GLY A 177 0.62 -2.69 6.94
CA GLY A 177 -0.72 -2.33 7.40
C GLY A 177 -1.66 -1.87 6.28
N GLY A 178 -1.30 -2.10 5.02
CA GLY A 178 -2.21 -1.98 3.89
C GLY A 178 -3.15 -3.17 3.76
N THR A 179 -3.69 -3.38 2.56
CA THR A 179 -4.72 -4.41 2.32
C THR A 179 -4.36 -5.29 1.14
N ILE A 180 -4.77 -6.57 1.19
CA ILE A 180 -4.72 -7.50 0.06
C ILE A 180 -6.13 -7.94 -0.31
N ALA A 181 -6.54 -7.82 -1.57
CA ALA A 181 -7.93 -8.03 -2.00
C ALA A 181 -8.95 -7.26 -1.13
N GLY A 182 -8.58 -6.05 -0.67
CA GLY A 182 -9.38 -5.22 0.23
C GLY A 182 -9.47 -5.70 1.68
N LEU A 183 -8.63 -6.65 2.09
CA LEU A 183 -8.60 -7.23 3.43
C LEU A 183 -7.34 -6.80 4.19
N THR A 184 -7.51 -6.36 5.43
CA THR A 184 -6.41 -6.09 6.36
C THR A 184 -5.84 -7.37 6.96
N LEU A 185 -4.63 -7.29 7.51
CA LEU A 185 -3.96 -8.41 8.17
C LEU A 185 -4.81 -9.03 9.30
N ASP A 186 -5.49 -8.20 10.08
CA ASP A 186 -6.37 -8.62 11.19
C ASP A 186 -7.64 -9.32 10.69
N GLU A 187 -8.22 -8.86 9.58
CA GLU A 187 -9.37 -9.52 8.96
C GLU A 187 -8.97 -10.89 8.39
N VAL A 188 -7.79 -10.95 7.76
CA VAL A 188 -7.21 -12.21 7.30
C VAL A 188 -6.98 -13.17 8.46
N ASP A 189 -6.53 -12.70 9.64
CA ASP A 189 -6.39 -13.54 10.83
C ASP A 189 -7.75 -14.04 11.38
N ARG A 190 -8.79 -13.22 11.32
CA ARG A 190 -10.13 -13.58 11.84
C ARG A 190 -10.93 -14.50 10.93
N MET A 191 -10.66 -14.51 9.62
CA MET A 191 -11.39 -15.36 8.67
C MET A 191 -10.80 -16.76 8.53
N SER A 192 -11.55 -17.67 7.92
CA SER A 192 -11.09 -19.01 7.57
C SER A 192 -10.24 -18.99 6.29
N VAL A 193 -9.37 -20.00 6.13
CA VAL A 193 -8.55 -20.17 4.90
C VAL A 193 -9.42 -20.31 3.65
N ARG A 194 -10.63 -20.88 3.79
CA ARG A 194 -11.57 -21.04 2.66
C ARG A 194 -12.14 -19.69 2.21
N GLU A 195 -12.44 -18.82 3.16
CA GLU A 195 -12.90 -17.44 2.87
C GLU A 195 -11.78 -16.62 2.24
N LEU A 196 -10.56 -16.70 2.79
CA LEU A 196 -9.38 -16.05 2.20
C LEU A 196 -9.17 -16.48 0.73
N ARG A 197 -9.20 -17.79 0.46
CA ARG A 197 -9.14 -18.32 -0.92
C ARG A 197 -10.24 -17.78 -1.83
N ALA A 198 -11.46 -17.66 -1.31
CA ALA A 198 -12.58 -17.17 -2.10
C ALA A 198 -12.44 -15.68 -2.40
N ALA A 199 -11.95 -14.89 -1.44
CA ALA A 199 -11.69 -13.47 -1.60
C ALA A 199 -10.61 -13.22 -2.66
N LEU A 200 -9.44 -13.86 -2.53
CA LEU A 200 -8.33 -13.72 -3.49
C LEU A 200 -8.76 -14.11 -4.91
N ARG A 201 -9.48 -15.22 -5.08
CA ARG A 201 -10.02 -15.63 -6.40
C ARG A 201 -11.04 -14.65 -6.98
N LYS A 202 -11.88 -14.06 -6.13
CA LYS A 202 -12.88 -13.08 -6.57
C LYS A 202 -12.18 -11.83 -7.08
N ASP A 203 -11.13 -11.40 -6.39
CA ASP A 203 -10.32 -10.24 -6.75
C ASP A 203 -9.56 -10.47 -8.05
N GLU A 204 -8.86 -11.60 -8.18
CA GLU A 204 -8.18 -12.00 -9.43
C GLU A 204 -9.17 -12.05 -10.61
N ALA A 205 -10.35 -12.64 -10.41
CA ALA A 205 -11.40 -12.69 -11.43
C ALA A 205 -11.94 -11.30 -11.78
N ALA A 206 -12.02 -10.37 -10.82
CA ALA A 206 -12.43 -8.98 -11.07
C ALA A 206 -11.36 -8.22 -11.87
N LEU A 207 -10.09 -8.36 -11.50
CA LEU A 207 -8.96 -7.78 -12.22
C LEU A 207 -8.91 -8.28 -13.67
N LYS A 208 -9.02 -9.59 -13.87
CA LYS A 208 -9.02 -10.20 -15.20
C LYS A 208 -10.20 -9.72 -16.07
N ARG A 209 -11.40 -9.58 -15.48
CA ARG A 209 -12.56 -9.01 -16.18
C ARG A 209 -12.32 -7.56 -16.59
N SER A 210 -11.73 -6.76 -15.70
CA SER A 210 -11.37 -5.37 -15.99
C SER A 210 -10.39 -5.29 -17.16
N GLN A 211 -9.32 -6.08 -17.14
CA GLN A 211 -8.33 -6.15 -18.21
C GLN A 211 -8.94 -6.58 -19.56
N GLN A 212 -9.84 -7.56 -19.55
CA GLN A 212 -10.56 -7.99 -20.76
C GLN A 212 -11.42 -6.87 -21.34
N LEU A 213 -12.14 -6.14 -20.48
CA LEU A 213 -12.96 -5.01 -20.91
C LEU A 213 -12.09 -3.90 -21.50
N VAL A 214 -10.95 -3.57 -20.88
CA VAL A 214 -9.99 -2.61 -21.43
C VAL A 214 -9.50 -3.06 -22.80
N ALA A 215 -9.05 -4.30 -22.96
CA ALA A 215 -8.59 -4.81 -24.25
C ALA A 215 -9.69 -4.82 -25.33
N GLU A 216 -10.93 -5.08 -24.96
CA GLU A 216 -12.06 -4.98 -25.89
C GLU A 216 -12.33 -3.52 -26.29
N LYS A 217 -12.29 -2.59 -25.33
CA LYS A 217 -12.45 -1.16 -25.59
C LYS A 217 -11.33 -0.59 -26.44
N GLU A 218 -10.09 -1.03 -26.25
CA GLU A 218 -8.96 -0.67 -27.11
C GLU A 218 -9.18 -1.10 -28.56
N LYS A 219 -9.69 -2.32 -28.79
CA LYS A 219 -10.06 -2.78 -30.14
C LYS A 219 -11.18 -1.94 -30.74
N GLN A 220 -12.22 -1.62 -29.97
CA GLN A 220 -13.31 -0.76 -30.41
C GLN A 220 -12.81 0.64 -30.78
N LEU A 221 -11.90 1.21 -29.98
CA LEU A 221 -11.26 2.50 -30.26
C LEU A 221 -10.45 2.46 -31.56
N GLN A 222 -9.68 1.39 -31.79
CA GLN A 222 -8.93 1.20 -33.04
C GLN A 222 -9.85 1.05 -34.27
N GLN A 223 -10.97 0.35 -34.13
CA GLN A 223 -11.96 0.23 -35.20
C GLN A 223 -12.66 1.56 -35.50
N LEU A 224 -13.07 2.30 -34.47
CA LEU A 224 -13.67 3.62 -34.64
C LEU A 224 -12.69 4.59 -35.29
N SER A 225 -11.42 4.58 -34.86
CA SER A 225 -10.41 5.46 -35.45
C SER A 225 -10.17 5.14 -36.92
N GLN A 226 -10.13 3.86 -37.32
CA GLN A 226 -10.05 3.45 -38.72
C GLN A 226 -11.29 3.85 -39.54
N GLN A 227 -12.48 3.79 -38.96
CA GLN A 227 -13.71 4.23 -39.64
C GLN A 227 -13.74 5.75 -39.83
N LEU A 228 -13.21 6.51 -38.87
CA LEU A 228 -13.10 7.96 -38.94
C LEU A 228 -12.09 8.37 -40.02
N THR A 229 -10.93 7.72 -40.11
CA THR A 229 -9.93 7.99 -41.17
C THR A 229 -10.42 7.59 -42.56
N GLY A 230 -11.23 6.52 -42.66
CA GLY A 230 -11.87 6.12 -43.91
C GLY A 230 -12.94 7.13 -44.39
N LYS A 231 -13.76 7.66 -43.48
CA LYS A 231 -14.83 8.62 -43.81
C LYS A 231 -14.34 10.02 -44.16
N THR A 232 -13.16 10.43 -43.70
CA THR A 232 -12.53 11.72 -44.07
C THR A 232 -12.06 11.79 -45.53
N SER A 233 -12.13 10.71 -46.31
CA SER A 233 -11.65 10.67 -47.71
C SER A 233 -12.69 11.02 -48.79
N THR A 234 -13.96 11.32 -48.43
CA THR A 234 -15.04 11.55 -49.43
C THR A 234 -15.89 12.81 -49.21
N ALA A 235 -15.34 13.85 -48.57
CA ALA A 235 -15.96 15.18 -48.60
C ALA A 235 -14.92 16.31 -48.51
N THR A 236 -14.77 17.01 -49.64
CA THR A 236 -14.50 18.45 -49.74
C THR A 236 -13.07 18.94 -49.51
N THR A 237 -12.45 19.32 -50.63
CA THR A 237 -11.39 20.31 -50.82
C THR A 237 -11.60 21.57 -49.96
N SER A 238 -10.49 22.15 -49.45
CA SER A 238 -10.36 23.40 -48.67
C SER A 238 -10.54 23.30 -47.14
N ASN A 239 -9.47 22.90 -46.43
CA ASN A 239 -8.76 23.73 -45.45
C ASN A 239 -7.58 22.93 -44.85
N GLU A 240 -6.39 23.10 -45.43
CA GLU A 240 -5.18 22.30 -45.17
C GLU A 240 -4.39 22.80 -43.95
N GLN A 241 -5.08 23.22 -42.87
CA GLN A 241 -4.45 23.89 -41.71
C GLN A 241 -4.96 23.48 -40.32
N ALA A 242 -5.80 22.45 -40.17
CA ALA A 242 -6.39 22.13 -38.86
C ALA A 242 -6.01 20.75 -38.26
N SER A 243 -5.31 19.86 -38.97
CA SER A 243 -5.10 18.48 -38.49
C SER A 243 -3.75 18.22 -37.80
N LEU A 244 -2.87 19.21 -37.67
CA LEU A 244 -1.52 19.02 -37.12
C LEU A 244 -1.37 19.35 -35.62
N ASP A 245 -2.42 19.83 -34.93
CA ASP A 245 -2.24 20.39 -33.58
C ASP A 245 -2.72 19.50 -32.43
N THR A 246 -3.44 18.38 -32.69
CA THR A 246 -4.08 17.58 -31.62
C THR A 246 -3.16 16.56 -30.92
N GLN A 247 -1.94 16.33 -31.38
CA GLN A 247 -0.92 15.60 -30.58
C GLN A 247 0.12 16.54 -29.99
N GLN A 248 0.28 17.71 -30.61
CA GLN A 248 1.20 18.75 -30.17
C GLN A 248 0.68 19.45 -28.89
N TRP A 249 -0.63 19.76 -28.79
CA TRP A 249 -1.21 20.33 -27.56
C TRP A 249 -1.08 19.42 -26.33
N VAL A 250 -1.29 18.10 -26.44
CA VAL A 250 -1.19 17.18 -25.28
C VAL A 250 0.25 17.11 -24.77
N THR A 251 1.22 17.09 -25.67
CA THR A 251 2.64 16.98 -25.31
C THR A 251 3.17 18.30 -24.72
N LEU A 252 2.81 19.45 -25.31
CA LEU A 252 3.20 20.76 -24.79
C LEU A 252 2.52 21.14 -23.47
N THR A 253 1.28 20.69 -23.24
CA THR A 253 0.53 21.02 -22.02
C THR A 253 1.03 20.25 -20.82
N LEU A 254 1.37 18.96 -20.98
CA LEU A 254 1.82 18.08 -19.88
C LEU A 254 3.21 18.43 -19.32
N GLU A 255 4.17 18.80 -20.17
CA GLU A 255 5.56 19.09 -19.75
C GLU A 255 5.70 20.34 -18.86
N GLY A 256 4.66 21.17 -18.73
CA GLY A 256 4.67 22.38 -17.90
C GLY A 256 3.59 22.43 -16.80
N VAL A 257 2.74 21.41 -16.65
CA VAL A 257 1.66 21.44 -15.65
C VAL A 257 2.24 21.55 -14.23
N GLY A 258 3.30 20.80 -13.93
CA GLY A 258 3.94 20.81 -12.61
C GLY A 258 4.45 22.19 -12.22
N ASP A 259 5.13 22.88 -13.14
CA ASP A 259 5.64 24.25 -12.94
C ASP A 259 4.52 25.28 -12.78
N ARG A 260 3.42 25.14 -13.52
CA ARG A 260 2.25 26.02 -13.39
C ARG A 260 1.52 25.78 -12.08
N LEU A 261 1.40 24.52 -11.64
CA LEU A 261 0.83 24.17 -10.35
C LEU A 261 1.68 24.73 -9.19
N LYS A 262 3.01 24.63 -9.30
CA LYS A 262 3.96 25.27 -8.38
C LYS A 262 3.81 26.78 -8.37
N SER A 263 3.66 27.40 -9.54
CA SER A 263 3.46 28.86 -9.66
C SER A 263 2.17 29.29 -8.96
N GLU A 264 1.09 28.52 -9.09
CA GLU A 264 -0.17 28.81 -8.38
C GLU A 264 -0.06 28.63 -6.87
N ARG A 265 0.64 27.58 -6.40
CA ARG A 265 0.92 27.42 -4.98
C ARG A 265 1.68 28.62 -4.41
N LEU A 266 2.74 29.04 -5.10
CA LEU A 266 3.55 30.20 -4.69
C LEU A 266 2.75 31.49 -4.72
N ARG A 267 1.86 31.67 -5.73
CA ARG A 267 0.94 32.81 -5.81
C ARG A 267 0.00 32.88 -4.61
N LEU A 268 -0.42 31.73 -4.07
CA LEU A 268 -1.23 31.66 -2.86
C LEU A 268 -0.41 31.84 -1.57
N GLY A 269 0.91 32.00 -1.65
CA GLY A 269 1.80 32.15 -0.50
C GLY A 269 1.93 30.89 0.36
N LEU A 270 1.58 29.72 -0.19
CA LEU A 270 1.54 28.47 0.57
C LEU A 270 2.85 27.70 0.43
N SER A 271 3.32 27.17 1.56
CA SER A 271 4.40 26.17 1.55
C SER A 271 3.90 24.88 0.89
N GLN A 272 4.84 24.10 0.36
CA GLN A 272 4.53 22.81 -0.27
C GLN A 272 3.80 21.84 0.67
N GLU A 273 4.11 21.92 1.96
CA GLU A 273 3.57 21.08 3.02
C GLU A 273 2.11 21.45 3.32
N ILE A 274 1.84 22.75 3.52
CA ILE A 274 0.49 23.26 3.80
C ILE A 274 -0.43 23.06 2.59
N PHE A 275 0.08 23.28 1.37
CA PHE A 275 -0.71 23.10 0.16
C PHE A 275 -1.08 21.63 -0.06
N ALA A 276 -0.13 20.71 0.16
CA ALA A 276 -0.40 19.27 0.08
C ALA A 276 -1.47 18.84 1.08
N GLU A 277 -1.35 19.26 2.34
CA GLU A 277 -2.30 18.95 3.41
C GLU A 277 -3.71 19.44 3.07
N ARG A 278 -3.83 20.67 2.57
CA ARG A 278 -5.13 21.24 2.18
C ARG A 278 -5.74 20.57 0.95
N CYS A 279 -4.93 19.98 0.07
CA CYS A 279 -5.37 19.16 -1.05
C CYS A 279 -5.56 17.67 -0.69
N GLY A 280 -5.36 17.29 0.58
CA GLY A 280 -5.55 15.91 1.05
C GLY A 280 -4.46 14.93 0.63
N VAL A 281 -3.26 15.44 0.27
CA VAL A 281 -2.12 14.61 -0.16
C VAL A 281 -0.89 14.85 0.72
N LYS A 282 0.06 13.91 0.69
CA LYS A 282 1.35 14.06 1.40
C LYS A 282 2.25 15.06 0.67
N LYS A 283 3.16 15.73 1.40
CA LYS A 283 4.17 16.65 0.84
C LYS A 283 4.96 16.05 -0.34
N LEU A 284 5.33 14.76 -0.24
CA LEU A 284 6.05 14.07 -1.30
C LEU A 284 5.20 13.93 -2.58
N THR A 285 3.90 13.69 -2.45
CA THR A 285 2.97 13.64 -3.57
C THR A 285 2.90 15.00 -4.28
N GLN A 286 2.81 16.09 -3.51
CA GLN A 286 2.87 17.45 -4.05
C GLN A 286 4.18 17.72 -4.79
N TYR A 287 5.30 17.26 -4.25
CA TYR A 287 6.60 17.37 -4.90
C TYR A 287 6.66 16.62 -6.23
N ASN A 288 6.16 15.39 -6.27
CA ASN A 288 6.14 14.60 -7.51
C ASN A 288 5.23 15.22 -8.58
N TYR A 289 4.14 15.89 -8.17
CA TYR A 289 3.29 16.65 -9.08
C TYR A 289 3.99 17.90 -9.64
N GLU A 290 4.65 18.67 -8.78
CA GLU A 290 5.40 19.88 -9.20
C GLU A 290 6.61 19.54 -10.09
N LYS A 291 7.18 18.34 -9.95
CA LYS A 291 8.27 17.84 -10.79
C LYS A 291 7.78 17.12 -12.06
N SER A 292 6.46 17.06 -12.28
CA SER A 292 5.85 16.34 -13.41
C SER A 292 6.17 14.83 -13.47
N GLU A 293 6.60 14.22 -12.35
CA GLU A 293 6.84 12.77 -12.25
C GLU A 293 5.55 11.97 -12.06
N ARG A 294 4.51 12.63 -11.52
CA ARG A 294 3.14 12.13 -11.41
C ARG A 294 2.17 13.26 -11.74
N HIS A 295 0.93 12.90 -12.06
CA HIS A 295 -0.12 13.88 -12.35
C HIS A 295 -1.17 13.91 -11.24
N PRO A 296 -1.69 15.10 -10.88
CA PRO A 296 -2.79 15.22 -9.94
C PRO A 296 -4.06 14.59 -10.50
N ASP A 297 -4.83 13.94 -9.63
CA ASP A 297 -6.13 13.39 -9.98
C ASP A 297 -7.25 14.46 -9.89
N ALA A 298 -8.46 14.08 -10.30
CA ALA A 298 -9.60 15.00 -10.27
C ALA A 298 -9.95 15.47 -8.84
N GLY A 299 -9.79 14.59 -7.83
CA GLY A 299 -10.07 14.92 -6.43
C GLY A 299 -9.14 16.03 -5.92
N TYR A 300 -7.85 15.90 -6.21
CA TYR A 300 -6.85 16.91 -5.91
C TYR A 300 -7.15 18.23 -6.61
N LEU A 301 -7.50 18.22 -7.91
CA LEU A 301 -7.76 19.47 -8.66
C LEU A 301 -9.01 20.21 -8.14
N ILE A 302 -10.03 19.48 -7.70
CA ILE A 302 -11.22 20.08 -7.06
C ILE A 302 -10.82 20.77 -5.75
N ALA A 303 -10.02 20.11 -4.91
CA ALA A 303 -9.52 20.71 -3.68
C ALA A 303 -8.64 21.94 -3.96
N ALA A 304 -7.75 21.85 -4.94
CA ALA A 304 -6.91 22.97 -5.37
C ALA A 304 -7.75 24.17 -5.87
N LYS A 305 -8.81 23.93 -6.64
CA LYS A 305 -9.73 25.00 -7.08
C LYS A 305 -10.41 25.68 -5.89
N ALA A 306 -10.81 24.93 -4.87
CA ALA A 306 -11.39 25.48 -3.65
C ALA A 306 -10.39 26.36 -2.87
N LEU A 307 -9.09 26.11 -3.00
CA LEU A 307 -8.02 26.95 -2.44
C LEU A 307 -7.74 28.22 -3.25
N GLY A 308 -8.40 28.40 -4.40
CA GLY A 308 -8.22 29.56 -5.27
C GLY A 308 -7.16 29.38 -6.35
N VAL A 309 -6.76 28.14 -6.66
CA VAL A 309 -5.90 27.83 -7.82
C VAL A 309 -6.68 28.06 -9.11
N ASP A 310 -6.05 28.76 -10.06
CA ASP A 310 -6.57 28.89 -11.41
C ASP A 310 -6.27 27.62 -12.22
N LEU A 311 -7.24 26.70 -12.22
CA LEU A 311 -7.15 25.47 -13.01
C LEU A 311 -7.02 25.74 -14.51
N ASN A 312 -7.55 26.85 -15.03
CA ASN A 312 -7.39 27.16 -16.44
C ASN A 312 -5.92 27.44 -16.74
N TYR A 313 -5.28 28.31 -15.96
CA TYR A 313 -3.85 28.55 -16.06
C TYR A 313 -3.02 27.26 -15.89
N VAL A 314 -3.36 26.40 -14.92
CA VAL A 314 -2.64 25.13 -14.72
C VAL A 314 -2.72 24.23 -15.95
N MET A 315 -3.87 24.18 -16.63
CA MET A 315 -4.07 23.31 -17.79
C MET A 315 -3.56 23.91 -19.10
N THR A 316 -3.86 25.18 -19.37
CA THR A 316 -3.64 25.81 -20.68
C THR A 316 -2.41 26.72 -20.71
N GLY A 317 -1.90 27.15 -19.54
CA GLY A 317 -0.88 28.19 -19.44
C GLY A 317 -1.41 29.62 -19.61
N GLU A 318 -2.68 29.77 -19.96
CA GLU A 318 -3.33 31.06 -20.16
C GLU A 318 -4.11 31.45 -18.90
N ARG A 319 -3.72 32.56 -18.27
CA ARG A 319 -4.44 33.13 -17.13
C ARG A 319 -5.72 33.76 -17.65
N HIS A 320 -6.86 33.35 -17.12
CA HIS A 320 -8.10 34.07 -17.38
C HIS A 320 -8.14 35.32 -16.47
N ASP A 321 -8.26 36.46 -17.14
CA ASP A 321 -8.53 37.80 -16.62
C ASP A 321 -7.31 38.63 -16.13
N GLU A 322 -7.24 39.84 -16.69
CA GLU A 322 -6.26 40.91 -16.47
C GLU A 322 -6.07 41.30 -14.98
N ALA A 323 -6.93 40.82 -14.08
CA ALA A 323 -6.83 41.03 -12.64
C ALA A 323 -5.75 40.15 -11.96
N SER A 324 -5.36 39.02 -12.55
CA SER A 324 -4.38 38.10 -11.94
C SER A 324 -2.93 38.29 -12.44
N ALA A 325 -2.71 39.13 -13.45
CA ALA A 325 -1.38 39.37 -14.03
C ALA A 325 -0.58 40.47 -13.30
N LEU A 326 -1.20 41.21 -12.37
CA LEU A 326 -0.58 42.36 -11.71
C LEU A 326 0.18 42.05 -10.41
N ASP A 327 0.18 40.80 -9.94
CA ASP A 327 0.71 40.41 -8.62
C ASP A 327 1.87 39.39 -8.74
N VAL A 328 2.66 39.46 -9.83
CA VAL A 328 3.94 38.75 -9.89
C VAL A 328 4.93 39.55 -9.06
N VAL A 329 4.97 39.31 -7.75
CA VAL A 329 6.03 39.82 -6.89
C VAL A 329 7.34 39.14 -7.30
N ARG A 330 8.22 39.88 -7.96
CA ARG A 330 9.47 39.35 -8.53
C ARG A 330 10.57 39.22 -7.47
N ASP A 331 10.53 40.05 -6.42
CA ASP A 331 11.51 40.12 -5.35
C ASP A 331 10.93 40.60 -4.00
N GLU A 332 11.74 40.52 -2.94
CA GLU A 332 11.37 40.88 -1.56
C GLU A 332 11.07 42.38 -1.40
N GLU A 333 11.75 43.23 -2.18
CA GLU A 333 11.51 44.68 -2.19
C GLU A 333 10.12 45.02 -2.78
N GLU A 334 9.71 44.35 -3.85
CA GLU A 334 8.37 44.49 -4.44
C GLU A 334 7.27 44.03 -3.47
N ALA A 335 7.53 42.98 -2.69
CA ALA A 335 6.62 42.48 -1.66
C ALA A 335 6.36 43.53 -0.56
N GLU A 336 7.43 44.18 -0.08
CA GLU A 336 7.35 45.22 0.94
C GLU A 336 6.61 46.45 0.42
N VAL A 337 6.88 46.89 -0.81
CA VAL A 337 6.21 48.04 -1.43
C VAL A 337 4.72 47.80 -1.61
N LEU A 338 4.32 46.61 -2.06
CA LEU A 338 2.91 46.24 -2.19
C LEU A 338 2.19 46.17 -0.84
N THR A 339 2.87 45.61 0.17
CA THR A 339 2.35 45.56 1.54
C THR A 339 2.15 46.96 2.09
N ALA A 340 3.14 47.85 1.95
CA ALA A 340 3.03 49.24 2.37
C ALA A 340 1.88 49.96 1.64
N PHE A 341 1.77 49.80 0.32
CA PHE A 341 0.73 50.43 -0.49
C PHE A 341 -0.70 50.00 -0.11
N ARG A 342 -0.90 48.72 0.25
CA ARG A 342 -2.20 48.17 0.69
C ARG A 342 -2.69 48.81 2.01
N HIS A 343 -1.78 49.27 2.86
CA HIS A 343 -2.10 49.88 4.16
C HIS A 343 -2.24 51.41 4.13
N ILE A 344 -2.02 52.06 2.99
CA ILE A 344 -2.18 53.53 2.85
C ILE A 344 -3.67 53.90 2.71
N PRO A 345 -4.18 54.93 3.44
CA PRO A 345 -5.53 55.48 3.27
C PRO A 345 -5.80 56.02 1.86
N GLY A 346 -7.06 55.96 1.40
CA GLY A 346 -7.44 56.19 -0.01
C GLY A 346 -6.92 57.50 -0.64
N GLU A 347 -6.99 58.62 0.07
CA GLU A 347 -6.52 59.92 -0.46
C GLU A 347 -5.00 59.95 -0.68
N THR A 348 -4.23 59.34 0.23
CA THR A 348 -2.76 59.27 0.13
C THR A 348 -2.32 58.24 -0.91
N ARG A 349 -3.13 57.20 -1.15
CA ARG A 349 -2.87 56.16 -2.14
C ARG A 349 -2.90 56.71 -3.57
N GLU A 350 -3.80 57.65 -3.86
CA GLU A 350 -3.88 58.34 -5.16
C GLU A 350 -2.65 59.21 -5.43
N VAL A 351 -2.12 59.87 -4.40
CA VAL A 351 -0.87 60.65 -4.51
C VAL A 351 0.31 59.72 -4.82
N ALA A 352 0.43 58.61 -4.08
CA ALA A 352 1.47 57.60 -4.32
C ALA A 352 1.42 57.02 -5.74
N LYS A 353 0.22 56.71 -6.23
CA LYS A 353 -0.01 56.23 -7.60
C LYS A 353 0.47 57.25 -8.64
N ARG A 354 0.08 58.53 -8.50
CA ARG A 354 0.51 59.61 -9.42
C ARG A 354 2.03 59.79 -9.45
N THR A 355 2.68 59.75 -8.29
CA THR A 355 4.15 59.88 -8.23
C THR A 355 4.86 58.70 -8.89
N LEU A 356 4.41 57.47 -8.67
CA LEU A 356 5.01 56.28 -9.28
C LEU A 356 4.84 56.29 -10.80
N THR A 357 3.66 56.66 -11.31
CA THR A 357 3.41 56.82 -12.75
C THR A 357 4.32 57.88 -13.36
N ALA A 358 4.46 59.05 -12.72
CA ALA A 358 5.35 60.10 -13.20
C ALA A 358 6.83 59.68 -13.23
N MET A 359 7.29 58.88 -12.27
CA MET A 359 8.64 58.33 -12.24
C MET A 359 8.87 57.30 -13.36
N ALA A 360 7.87 56.47 -13.67
CA ALA A 360 7.92 55.50 -14.76
C ALA A 360 7.98 56.19 -16.14
N GLU A 361 7.16 57.21 -16.36
CA GLU A 361 7.14 57.99 -17.61
C GLU A 361 8.46 58.74 -17.85
N LYS A 362 9.09 59.26 -16.77
CA LYS A 362 10.40 59.92 -16.83
C LYS A 362 11.54 58.95 -17.17
N LYS A 363 11.41 57.66 -16.83
CA LYS A 363 12.38 56.60 -17.21
C LYS A 363 12.22 56.22 -18.68
N ALA A 364 10.98 56.09 -19.15
CA ALA A 364 10.69 55.76 -20.56
C ALA A 364 11.17 56.83 -21.54
N THR A 365 11.08 58.12 -21.16
CA THR A 365 11.56 59.25 -21.96
C THR A 365 13.09 59.35 -22.02
N ARG A 366 13.82 58.95 -20.97
CA ARG A 366 15.30 58.89 -20.97
C ARG A 366 15.90 57.76 -21.78
N HIS A 367 15.15 56.70 -22.08
CA HIS A 367 15.62 55.58 -22.90
C HIS A 367 15.35 55.76 -24.40
N ARG A 368 14.52 56.75 -24.78
CA ARG A 368 14.16 57.06 -26.18
C ARG A 368 14.93 58.26 -26.78
N ALA A 369 15.71 58.97 -25.97
CA ALA A 369 16.64 60.02 -26.40
C ALA A 369 18.06 59.48 -26.30
#